data_AF-A0A0G0JVS4-F1
#
_entry.id   AF-A0A0G0JVS4-F1
#
_cell.length_a   1.000
_cell.length_b   1.000
_cell.length_c   1.000
_cell.angle_alpha   90.00
_cell.angle_beta   90.00
_cell.angle_gamma   90.00
#
_symmetry.space_group_name_H-M   'P 1'
#
loop_
_entity.id
_entity.type
_entity.pdbx_description
1 polymer ?
#
loop_
_entity_poly.entity_id
_entity_poly.type
_entity_poly.pdbx_seq_one_letter_code
_entity_poly.pdbx_strand_id
1 'polypeptide(L)'
;MPTPKRKVSKARRDKRFANKGYKPKAITGCQTCQAPILPHQLCKECGYYKGTKVIRTKADRMFERGKARQAKEQKMQAGASESTQANTEVKASK
;
A
#
# COMPACT_ATOMS: atom_id res chain seq x y z
N MET A 1 -10.57 -43.23 32.37
CA MET A 1 -10.44 -42.25 31.27
C MET A 1 -10.11 -43.00 29.97
N PRO A 2 -10.85 -42.81 28.87
CA PRO A 2 -10.64 -43.59 27.65
C PRO A 2 -9.36 -43.19 26.93
N THR A 3 -8.53 -44.17 26.57
CA THR A 3 -7.26 -43.98 25.87
C THR A 3 -7.21 -44.83 24.59
N PRO A 4 -6.59 -44.34 23.50
CA PRO A 4 -6.41 -45.14 22.29
C PRO A 4 -5.54 -46.37 22.57
N LYS A 5 -6.06 -47.57 22.25
CA LYS A 5 -5.35 -48.83 22.50
C LYS A 5 -4.10 -49.01 21.63
N ARG A 6 -4.06 -48.41 20.44
CA ARG A 6 -2.94 -48.51 19.47
C ARG A 6 -2.73 -47.20 18.72
N LYS A 7 -1.51 -47.00 18.21
CA LYS A 7 -1.17 -45.89 17.30
C LYS A 7 -1.97 -46.01 16.00
N VAL A 8 -2.48 -44.88 15.52
CA VAL A 8 -3.17 -44.79 14.22
C VAL A 8 -2.14 -44.97 13.10
N SER A 9 -2.43 -45.86 12.13
CA SER A 9 -1.55 -46.07 10.97
C SER A 9 -1.45 -44.81 10.10
N LYS A 10 -0.34 -44.66 9.36
CA LYS A 10 -0.14 -43.52 8.43
C LYS A 10 -1.32 -43.40 7.46
N ALA A 11 -1.71 -44.52 6.83
CA ALA A 11 -2.86 -44.56 5.92
C ALA A 11 -4.19 -44.10 6.55
N ARG A 12 -4.49 -44.51 7.80
CA ARG A 12 -5.73 -44.10 8.48
C ARG A 12 -5.70 -42.62 8.88
N ARG A 13 -4.53 -42.13 9.30
CA ARG A 13 -4.32 -40.71 9.60
C ARG A 13 -4.53 -39.87 8.34
N ASP A 14 -3.88 -40.24 7.24
CA ASP A 14 -3.84 -39.43 6.03
C ASP A 14 -5.22 -39.44 5.32
N LYS A 15 -5.94 -40.58 5.32
CA LYS A 15 -7.35 -40.64 4.89
C LYS A 15 -8.26 -39.70 5.67
N ARG A 16 -8.06 -39.57 7.00
CA ARG A 16 -8.82 -38.63 7.83
C ARG A 16 -8.46 -37.16 7.53
N PHE A 17 -7.25 -36.88 7.05
CA PHE A 17 -6.82 -35.54 6.65
C PHE A 17 -7.20 -35.18 5.21
N ALA A 18 -7.57 -36.13 4.36
CA ALA A 18 -7.88 -35.90 2.95
C ALA A 18 -8.95 -34.81 2.72
N ASN A 19 -9.94 -34.71 3.61
CA ASN A 19 -11.02 -33.72 3.49
C ASN A 19 -10.68 -32.36 4.15
N LYS A 20 -9.46 -32.20 4.69
CA LYS A 20 -9.03 -30.97 5.40
C LYS A 20 -8.23 -30.03 4.50
N GLY A 21 -8.72 -29.81 3.28
CA GLY A 21 -8.12 -28.86 2.34
C GLY A 21 -8.50 -27.42 2.66
N TYR A 22 -7.55 -26.49 2.47
CA TYR A 22 -7.86 -25.06 2.50
C TYR A 22 -8.56 -24.64 1.21
N LYS A 23 -9.61 -23.83 1.33
CA LYS A 23 -10.28 -23.23 0.17
C LYS A 23 -9.64 -21.90 -0.15
N PRO A 24 -9.18 -21.66 -1.40
CA PRO A 24 -8.68 -20.36 -1.80
C PRO A 24 -9.80 -19.33 -1.71
N LYS A 25 -9.47 -18.10 -1.26
CA LYS A 25 -10.41 -16.98 -1.26
C LYS A 25 -10.37 -16.27 -2.60
N ALA A 26 -11.53 -15.76 -3.03
CA ALA A 26 -11.59 -14.90 -4.21
C ALA A 26 -10.82 -13.59 -3.94
N ILE A 27 -10.03 -13.17 -4.91
CA ILE A 27 -9.27 -11.92 -4.89
C ILE A 27 -9.73 -11.10 -6.11
N THR A 28 -10.04 -9.83 -5.88
CA THR A 28 -10.49 -8.87 -6.90
C THR A 28 -9.57 -7.66 -6.91
N GLY A 29 -9.45 -6.96 -8.04
CA GLY A 29 -8.68 -5.72 -8.11
C GLY A 29 -9.44 -4.53 -7.50
N CYS A 30 -8.73 -3.65 -6.79
CA CYS A 30 -9.28 -2.37 -6.34
C CYS A 30 -9.50 -1.44 -7.54
N GLN A 31 -10.65 -0.77 -7.61
CA GLN A 31 -10.97 0.14 -8.72
C GLN A 31 -10.06 1.39 -8.79
N THR A 32 -9.50 1.83 -7.66
CA THR A 32 -8.72 3.08 -7.60
C THR A 32 -7.22 2.86 -7.76
N CYS A 33 -6.67 1.81 -7.16
CA CYS A 33 -5.22 1.56 -7.12
C CYS A 33 -4.81 0.20 -7.70
N GLN A 34 -5.75 -0.59 -8.21
CA GLN A 34 -5.52 -1.92 -8.82
C GLN A 34 -4.88 -2.97 -7.91
N ALA A 35 -4.67 -2.65 -6.64
CA ALA A 35 -4.16 -3.59 -5.65
C ALA A 35 -5.12 -4.77 -5.42
N PRO A 36 -4.60 -5.97 -5.11
CA PRO A 36 -5.42 -7.14 -4.80
C PRO A 36 -6.17 -6.93 -3.48
N ILE A 37 -7.49 -7.06 -3.53
CA ILE A 37 -8.38 -6.94 -2.38
C ILE A 37 -9.33 -8.14 -2.28
N LEU A 38 -9.82 -8.39 -1.07
CA LEU A 38 -10.94 -9.30 -0.87
C LEU A 38 -12.24 -8.60 -1.32
N PRO A 39 -13.19 -9.33 -1.93
CA PRO A 39 -14.47 -8.76 -2.31
C PRO A 39 -15.20 -8.21 -1.07
N HIS A 40 -15.93 -7.11 -1.27
CA HIS A 40 -16.68 -6.38 -0.22
C HIS A 40 -15.83 -5.82 0.94
N GLN A 41 -14.50 -5.85 0.86
CA GLN A 41 -13.64 -5.20 1.85
C GLN A 41 -13.11 -3.85 1.37
N LEU A 42 -12.75 -3.02 2.35
CA LEU A 42 -12.04 -1.77 2.09
C LEU A 42 -10.62 -2.06 1.62
N CYS A 43 -10.11 -1.28 0.65
CA CYS A 43 -8.72 -1.39 0.26
C CYS A 43 -7.80 -0.86 1.38
N LYS A 44 -6.85 -1.69 1.84
CA LYS A 44 -5.91 -1.33 2.91
C LYS A 44 -4.83 -0.34 2.47
N GLU A 45 -4.58 -0.25 1.17
CA GLU A 45 -3.55 0.63 0.62
C GLU A 45 -4.09 2.05 0.41
N CYS A 46 -5.16 2.18 -0.38
CA CYS A 46 -5.72 3.49 -0.73
C CYS A 46 -6.85 3.96 0.19
N GLY A 47 -7.43 3.09 1.03
CA GLY A 47 -8.49 3.46 1.98
C GLY A 47 -9.86 3.70 1.36
N TYR A 48 -10.04 3.38 0.07
CA TYR A 48 -11.28 3.57 -0.66
C TYR A 48 -12.20 2.36 -0.60
N TYR A 49 -13.51 2.63 -0.55
CA TYR A 49 -14.59 1.67 -0.73
C TYR A 49 -15.77 2.36 -1.44
N LYS A 50 -16.27 1.73 -2.51
CA LYS A 50 -17.36 2.27 -3.35
C LYS A 50 -17.13 3.73 -3.79
N GLY A 51 -15.92 4.08 -4.20
CA GLY A 51 -15.56 5.43 -4.67
C GLY A 51 -15.39 6.48 -3.57
N THR A 52 -15.70 6.16 -2.31
CA THR A 52 -15.49 7.06 -1.18
C THR A 52 -14.26 6.69 -0.37
N LYS A 53 -13.51 7.69 0.09
CA LYS A 53 -12.36 7.49 0.97
C LYS A 53 -12.83 7.40 2.41
N VAL A 54 -12.73 6.22 3.01
CA VAL A 54 -13.27 5.95 4.35
C VAL A 54 -12.17 6.08 5.42
N ILE A 55 -10.92 5.73 5.08
CA ILE A 55 -9.80 5.74 6.02
C ILE A 55 -8.65 6.57 5.46
N ARG A 56 -8.04 7.40 6.32
CA ARG A 56 -6.73 8.01 6.05
C ARG A 56 -5.64 6.95 6.28
N THR A 57 -5.04 6.45 5.21
CA THR A 57 -4.04 5.38 5.31
C THR A 57 -2.64 5.95 5.57
N LYS A 58 -1.68 5.07 5.88
CA LYS A 58 -0.26 5.46 6.01
C LYS A 58 0.29 6.07 4.72
N ALA A 59 -0.18 5.57 3.57
CA ALA A 59 0.19 6.10 2.25
C ALA A 59 -0.15 7.59 2.12
N ASP A 60 -1.33 8.00 2.60
CA ASP A 60 -1.74 9.41 2.59
C ASP A 60 -0.82 10.29 3.43
N ARG A 61 -0.49 9.83 4.65
CA ARG A 61 0.44 10.57 5.54
C ARG A 61 1.83 10.68 4.94
N MET A 62 2.29 9.66 4.21
CA MET A 62 3.58 9.71 3.51
C MET A 62 3.53 10.69 2.33
N PHE A 63 2.43 10.72 1.57
CA PHE A 63 2.25 11.65 0.45
C PHE A 63 2.21 13.12 0.90
N GLU A 64 1.51 13.41 2.01
CA GLU A 64 1.47 14.76 2.61
C GLU A 64 2.87 15.22 3.06
N ARG A 65 3.66 14.31 3.66
CA ARG A 65 5.05 14.59 4.03
C ARG A 65 5.95 14.81 2.80
N GLY A 66 5.73 14.07 1.72
CA GLY A 66 6.44 14.26 0.45
C GLY A 66 6.15 15.62 -0.19
N LYS A 67 4.88 16.03 -0.24
CA LYS A 67 4.46 17.35 -0.72
C LYS A 67 5.12 18.49 0.06
N ALA A 68 5.22 18.37 1.38
CA ALA A 68 5.87 19.37 2.21
C ALA A 68 7.38 19.53 1.88
N ARG A 69 8.07 18.43 1.53
CA ARG A 69 9.48 18.48 1.08
C ARG A 69 9.62 19.12 -0.30
N GLN A 70 8.80 18.70 -1.25
CA GLN A 70 8.79 19.26 -2.61
C GLN A 70 8.48 20.77 -2.61
N ALA A 71 7.53 21.21 -1.80
CA ALA A 71 7.21 22.63 -1.66
C ALA A 71 8.39 23.44 -1.08
N LYS A 72 9.21 22.84 -0.21
CA LYS A 72 10.43 23.47 0.32
C LYS A 72 11.52 23.56 -0.75
N GLU A 73 11.72 22.49 -1.52
CA GLU A 73 12.68 22.45 -2.62
C GLU A 73 12.33 23.46 -3.72
N GLN A 74 11.06 23.55 -4.11
CA GLN A 74 10.58 24.52 -5.10
C GLN A 74 10.81 25.97 -4.65
N LYS A 75 10.60 26.28 -3.36
CA LYS A 75 10.92 27.61 -2.80
C LYS A 75 12.41 27.91 -2.82
N MET A 76 13.26 26.91 -2.52
CA MET A 76 14.72 27.05 -2.60
C MET A 76 15.19 27.26 -4.05
N GLN A 77 14.58 26.55 -5.01
CA GLN A 77 14.87 26.70 -6.43
C GLN A 77 14.39 28.05 -6.99
N ALA A 78 13.21 28.53 -6.58
CA ALA A 78 12.71 29.85 -6.95
C ALA A 78 13.67 30.97 -6.47
N GLY A 79 14.15 30.90 -5.22
CA GLY A 79 15.15 31.84 -4.71
C GLY A 79 16.50 31.73 -5.43
N ALA A 80 16.89 30.54 -5.87
CA ALA A 80 18.10 30.35 -6.67
C ALA A 80 17.96 30.91 -8.10
N SER A 81 16.80 30.73 -8.75
CA SER A 81 16.53 31.27 -10.10
C SER A 81 16.45 32.80 -10.11
N GLU A 82 15.85 33.42 -9.08
CA GLU A 82 15.81 34.88 -8.95
C GLU A 82 17.22 35.47 -8.80
N SER A 83 18.10 34.82 -8.03
CA SER A 83 19.50 35.24 -7.87
C SER A 83 20.37 35.03 -9.12
N THR A 84 20.06 34.04 -9.96
CA THR A 84 20.79 33.80 -11.22
C THR A 84 20.36 34.77 -12.30
N GLN A 85 19.06 35.11 -12.38
CA GLN A 85 18.54 36.14 -13.29
C GLN A 85 19.11 37.54 -12.99
N ALA A 86 19.16 37.93 -11.71
CA ALA A 86 19.77 39.20 -11.29
C ALA A 86 21.27 39.31 -11.65
N ASN A 87 22.02 38.20 -11.55
CA ASN A 87 23.44 38.17 -11.93
C ASN A 87 23.66 38.19 -13.45
N THR A 88 22.75 37.62 -14.25
CA THR A 88 22.80 37.71 -15.71
C THR A 88 22.48 39.11 -16.23
N GLU A 89 21.56 39.84 -15.59
CA GLU A 89 21.19 41.22 -15.96
C GLU A 89 22.30 42.23 -15.64
N VAL A 90 22.97 42.09 -14.48
CA VAL A 90 24.13 42.91 -14.10
C VAL A 90 25.33 42.68 -15.04
N LYS A 91 25.48 41.47 -15.61
CA LYS A 91 26.55 41.14 -16.56
C LYS A 91 26.27 41.62 -18.00
N ALA A 92 25.01 41.86 -18.37
CA ALA A 92 24.62 42.40 -19.68
C ALA A 92 24.67 43.95 -19.73
N SER A 93 24.75 44.61 -18.58
CA SER A 93 24.75 46.07 -18.43
C SER A 93 26.16 46.67 -18.28
N LYS A 94 27.21 45.88 -18.53
CA LYS A 94 28.63 46.22 -18.43
C LYS A 94 29.35 45.77 -19.69
#